data_AF-A0A0L8G0V1-F1
#
_entry.id   AF-A0A0L8G0V1-F1
#
_cell.length_a   1.000
_cell.length_b   1.000
_cell.length_c   1.000
_cell.angle_alpha   90.00
_cell.angle_beta   90.00
_cell.angle_gamma   90.00
#
_symmetry.space_group_name_H-M   'P 1'
#
loop_
_entity.id
_entity.type
_entity.pdbx_description
1 polymer ?
#
loop_
_entity_poly.entity_id
_entity_poly.type
_entity_poly.pdbx_seq_one_letter_code
_entity_poly.pdbx_strand_id
1 'polypeptide(L)'
;PLQLSIFHSITIWLITIFCIINLLKEIVQIIQQGKRYFREPINILEWILYTSTCVFILPFLFRLSLHFQWEAGALAIFFAWFNLLVFLQRIEIFGLHVVMCLEVLRTLIQAICIYSILFIAFGMGFYVVMAKEESHAHRSPALSILRVGMMILEPEFMDNFNEPFTDDDPYTLHFGNVSILMLAMFMLFTPIMLMNLLIGLAVGNIDAVIRDARLKRLTMQVELHADLESKLPRRFIQKVNKMIYRIYPNRLVSFLSHL
;
A
#
# COMPACT_ATOMS: atom_id res chain seq x y z
N PRO A 1 -14.79 22.63 26.95
CA PRO A 1 -15.84 22.33 25.95
C PRO A 1 -15.88 23.31 24.75
N LEU A 2 -15.89 24.63 24.96
CA LEU A 2 -16.02 25.61 23.86
C LEU A 2 -14.77 25.71 22.95
N GLN A 3 -13.57 25.64 23.54
CA GLN A 3 -12.33 25.59 22.75
C GLN A 3 -12.24 24.35 21.86
N LEU A 4 -12.77 23.22 22.34
CA LEU A 4 -12.77 21.96 21.60
C LEU A 4 -13.71 22.04 20.39
N SER A 5 -14.91 22.62 20.52
CA SER A 5 -15.86 22.76 19.41
C SER A 5 -15.38 23.74 18.34
N ILE A 6 -14.69 24.81 18.73
CA ILE A 6 -14.05 25.75 17.80
C ILE A 6 -12.94 25.04 17.03
N PHE A 7 -12.06 24.30 17.71
CA PHE A 7 -10.99 23.55 17.06
C PHE A 7 -11.51 22.52 16.04
N HIS A 8 -12.56 21.76 16.40
CA HIS A 8 -13.19 20.81 15.48
C HIS A 8 -13.76 21.50 14.24
N SER A 9 -14.46 22.63 14.43
CA SER A 9 -15.03 23.39 13.32
C SER A 9 -13.95 23.93 12.37
N ILE A 10 -12.88 24.49 12.93
CA ILE A 10 -11.74 24.98 12.13
C ILE A 10 -11.10 23.83 11.34
N THR A 11 -10.92 22.67 11.97
CA THR A 11 -10.29 21.50 11.33
C THR A 11 -11.14 21.00 10.15
N ILE A 12 -12.46 20.90 10.32
CA ILE A 12 -13.38 20.49 9.25
C ILE A 12 -13.30 21.45 8.07
N TRP A 13 -13.30 22.77 8.32
CA TRP A 13 -13.19 23.77 7.26
C TRP A 13 -11.83 23.72 6.54
N LEU A 14 -10.74 23.54 7.28
CA LEU A 14 -9.40 23.40 6.70
C LEU A 14 -9.33 22.19 5.75
N ILE A 15 -9.80 21.02 6.20
CA ILE A 15 -9.75 19.81 5.37
C ILE A 15 -10.70 19.95 4.17
N THR A 16 -11.87 20.59 4.35
CA THR A 16 -12.81 20.86 3.26
C THR A 16 -12.18 21.73 2.17
N ILE A 17 -11.56 22.86 2.55
CA ILE A 17 -10.89 23.76 1.61
C ILE A 17 -9.75 23.03 0.90
N PHE A 18 -8.93 22.28 1.65
CA PHE A 18 -7.84 21.49 1.10
C PHE A 18 -8.35 20.44 0.09
N CYS A 19 -9.44 19.74 0.40
CA CYS A 19 -10.05 18.75 -0.49
C CYS A 19 -10.57 19.41 -1.78
N ILE A 20 -11.26 20.56 -1.68
CA ILE A 20 -11.76 21.29 -2.86
C ILE A 20 -10.61 21.74 -3.76
N ILE A 21 -9.53 22.31 -3.19
CA ILE A 21 -8.37 22.75 -3.97
C ILE A 21 -7.73 21.57 -4.71
N ASN A 22 -7.58 20.42 -4.04
CA ASN A 22 -7.01 19.23 -4.68
C ASN A 22 -7.92 18.63 -5.74
N LEU A 23 -9.24 18.58 -5.53
CA LEU A 23 -10.18 18.14 -6.57
C LEU A 23 -10.14 19.04 -7.80
N LEU A 24 -10.03 20.36 -7.61
CA LEU A 24 -9.84 21.30 -8.72
C LEU A 24 -8.52 21.06 -9.45
N LYS A 25 -7.42 20.81 -8.73
CA LYS A 25 -6.12 20.41 -9.31
C LYS A 25 -6.29 19.15 -10.17
N GLU A 26 -6.96 18.11 -9.69
CA GLU A 26 -7.16 16.86 -10.44
C GLU A 26 -7.99 17.09 -11.72
N ILE A 27 -9.05 17.91 -11.64
CA ILE A 27 -9.85 18.25 -12.81
C ILE A 27 -8.99 18.98 -13.86
N VAL A 28 -8.14 19.91 -13.45
CA VAL A 28 -7.21 20.60 -14.36
C VAL A 28 -6.21 19.61 -14.97
N GLN A 29 -5.69 18.65 -14.20
CA GLN A 29 -4.77 17.63 -14.70
C GLN A 29 -5.43 16.70 -15.72
N ILE A 30 -6.69 16.30 -15.49
CA ILE A 30 -7.48 15.50 -16.44
C ILE A 30 -7.63 16.25 -17.77
N ILE A 31 -7.93 17.55 -17.73
CA ILE A 31 -8.08 18.37 -18.94
C ILE A 31 -6.73 18.48 -19.69
N GLN A 32 -5.61 18.65 -18.98
CA GLN A 32 -4.29 18.81 -19.59
C GLN A 32 -3.72 17.51 -20.17
N GLN A 33 -3.86 16.39 -19.45
CA GLN A 33 -3.24 15.10 -19.79
C GLN A 33 -4.17 14.16 -20.57
N GLY A 34 -5.49 14.43 -20.56
CA GLY A 34 -6.49 13.65 -21.29
C GLY A 34 -6.48 12.17 -20.92
N LYS A 35 -6.37 11.29 -21.93
CA LYS A 35 -6.38 9.83 -21.73
C LYS A 35 -5.13 9.28 -21.01
N ARG A 36 -4.00 10.01 -21.01
CA ARG A 36 -2.78 9.56 -20.34
C ARG A 36 -2.95 9.53 -18.83
N TYR A 37 -3.74 10.46 -18.29
CA TYR A 37 -4.04 10.58 -16.86
C TYR A 37 -4.53 9.27 -16.23
N PHE A 38 -5.44 8.56 -16.89
CA PHE A 38 -6.05 7.33 -16.36
C PHE A 38 -5.13 6.10 -16.39
N ARG A 39 -3.94 6.18 -17.00
CA ARG A 39 -2.96 5.09 -16.99
C ARG A 39 -1.99 5.15 -15.82
N GLU A 40 -1.90 6.29 -15.14
CA GLU A 40 -0.95 6.48 -14.06
C GLU A 40 -1.56 6.03 -12.71
N PRO A 41 -0.97 5.04 -12.02
CA PRO A 41 -1.55 4.48 -10.79
C PRO A 41 -1.58 5.48 -9.64
N ILE A 42 -0.71 6.51 -9.67
CA ILE A 42 -0.67 7.55 -8.65
C ILE A 42 -1.93 8.41 -8.66
N ASN A 43 -2.50 8.65 -9.85
CA ASN A 43 -3.73 9.44 -9.99
C ASN A 43 -4.92 8.65 -9.41
N ILE A 44 -4.95 7.33 -9.60
CA ILE A 44 -5.98 6.46 -9.00
C ILE A 44 -5.90 6.52 -7.47
N LEU A 45 -4.69 6.46 -6.92
CA LEU A 45 -4.45 6.58 -5.48
C LEU A 45 -4.94 7.93 -4.93
N GLU A 46 -4.63 9.04 -5.62
CA GLU A 46 -5.10 10.39 -5.25
C GLU A 46 -6.64 10.48 -5.30
N TRP A 47 -7.30 9.89 -6.30
CA TRP A 47 -8.76 9.82 -6.36
C TRP A 47 -9.36 9.04 -5.19
N ILE A 48 -8.81 7.88 -4.83
CA ILE A 48 -9.28 7.10 -3.67
C ILE A 48 -9.13 7.91 -2.39
N LEU A 49 -8.01 8.62 -2.21
CA LEU A 49 -7.78 9.51 -1.08
C LEU A 49 -8.81 10.65 -1.02
N TYR A 50 -9.02 11.38 -2.12
CA TYR A 50 -9.91 12.55 -2.12
C TYR A 50 -11.39 12.16 -2.00
N THR A 51 -11.80 11.05 -2.62
CA THR A 51 -13.17 10.52 -2.48
C THR A 51 -13.45 10.03 -1.06
N SER A 52 -12.55 9.24 -0.46
CA SER A 52 -12.69 8.79 0.94
C SER A 52 -12.70 9.98 1.92
N THR A 53 -11.86 10.99 1.70
CA THR A 53 -11.85 12.23 2.48
C THR A 53 -13.17 13.01 2.35
N CYS A 54 -13.74 13.09 1.14
CA CYS A 54 -15.02 13.74 0.90
C CYS A 54 -16.17 13.03 1.64
N VAL A 55 -16.24 11.70 1.54
CA VAL A 55 -17.26 10.88 2.25
C VAL A 55 -17.14 11.01 3.76
N PHE A 56 -15.91 11.15 4.30
CA PHE A 56 -15.69 11.39 5.73
C PHE A 56 -16.21 12.77 6.19
N ILE A 57 -16.01 13.83 5.40
CA ILE A 57 -16.27 15.22 5.82
C ILE A 57 -17.72 15.66 5.57
N LEU A 58 -18.33 15.18 4.49
CA LEU A 58 -19.64 15.65 4.03
C LEU A 58 -20.74 15.57 5.11
N PRO A 59 -20.87 14.49 5.90
CA PRO A 59 -21.84 14.43 6.99
C PRO A 59 -21.63 15.51 8.06
N PHE A 60 -20.37 15.83 8.41
CA PHE A 60 -20.06 16.84 9.42
C PHE A 60 -20.48 18.26 9.00
N LEU A 61 -20.44 18.57 7.70
CA LEU A 61 -20.91 19.86 7.17
C LEU A 61 -22.43 20.04 7.36
N PHE A 62 -23.20 18.96 7.22
CA PHE A 62 -24.64 18.94 7.47
C PHE A 62 -25.02 18.67 8.93
N ARG A 63 -24.03 18.61 9.83
CA ARG A 63 -24.21 18.24 11.26
C ARG A 63 -24.85 16.86 11.45
N LEU A 64 -24.62 15.95 10.52
CA LEU A 64 -25.04 14.56 10.57
C LEU A 64 -23.89 13.68 11.07
N SER A 65 -24.22 12.57 11.73
CA SER A 65 -23.26 11.53 12.12
C SER A 65 -23.69 10.19 11.52
N LEU A 66 -22.93 9.70 10.53
CA LEU A 66 -23.22 8.45 9.83
C LEU A 66 -22.12 7.43 10.11
N HIS A 67 -22.45 6.15 10.29
CA HIS A 67 -21.44 5.12 10.61
C HIS A 67 -20.36 4.98 9.53
N PHE A 68 -20.76 4.95 8.26
CA PHE A 68 -19.84 4.81 7.13
C PHE A 68 -18.80 5.95 7.03
N GLN A 69 -19.06 7.11 7.66
CA GLN A 69 -18.12 8.22 7.65
C GLN A 69 -16.79 7.79 8.31
N TRP A 70 -16.86 7.03 9.40
CA TRP A 70 -15.67 6.62 10.16
C TRP A 70 -14.85 5.56 9.42
N GLU A 71 -15.53 4.67 8.70
CA GLU A 71 -14.88 3.72 7.78
C GLU A 71 -14.13 4.48 6.66
N ALA A 72 -14.78 5.47 6.05
CA ALA A 72 -14.16 6.33 5.04
C ALA A 72 -13.00 7.16 5.60
N GLY A 73 -13.11 7.65 6.84
CA GLY A 73 -12.05 8.37 7.53
C GLY A 73 -10.82 7.50 7.78
N ALA A 74 -11.01 6.24 8.19
CA ALA A 74 -9.91 5.28 8.36
C ALA A 74 -9.17 5.02 7.03
N LEU A 75 -9.92 4.81 5.94
CA LEU A 75 -9.35 4.68 4.60
C LEU A 75 -8.60 5.94 4.17
N ALA A 76 -9.19 7.12 4.39
CA ALA A 76 -8.56 8.40 4.04
C ALA A 76 -7.21 8.58 4.76
N ILE A 77 -7.14 8.27 6.05
CA ILE A 77 -5.89 8.33 6.82
C ILE A 77 -4.84 7.38 6.24
N PHE A 78 -5.22 6.12 5.99
CA PHE A 78 -4.31 5.12 5.42
C PHE A 78 -3.77 5.57 4.06
N PHE A 79 -4.64 5.98 3.14
CA PHE A 79 -4.24 6.43 1.82
C PHE A 79 -3.49 7.76 1.83
N ALA A 80 -3.71 8.64 2.82
CA ALA A 80 -2.94 9.87 2.96
C ALA A 80 -1.47 9.57 3.26
N TRP A 81 -1.21 8.68 4.23
CA TRP A 81 0.15 8.24 4.56
C TRP A 81 0.79 7.43 3.44
N PHE A 82 0.02 6.58 2.75
CA PHE A 82 0.53 5.85 1.60
C PHE A 82 0.86 6.78 0.42
N ASN A 83 0.03 7.80 0.16
CA ASN A 83 0.32 8.81 -0.86
C ASN A 83 1.56 9.63 -0.49
N LEU A 84 1.75 9.94 0.80
CA LEU A 84 2.98 10.57 1.27
C LEU A 84 4.21 9.68 1.01
N LEU A 85 4.12 8.38 1.31
CA LEU A 85 5.20 7.43 1.00
C LEU A 85 5.54 7.47 -0.49
N VAL A 86 4.53 7.41 -1.36
CA VAL A 86 4.73 7.51 -2.81
C VAL A 86 5.29 8.88 -3.19
N PHE A 87 4.91 9.98 -2.54
CA PHE A 87 5.49 11.31 -2.82
C PHE A 87 6.98 11.38 -2.49
N LEU A 88 7.44 10.73 -1.41
CA LEU A 88 8.85 10.67 -1.01
C LEU A 88 9.76 10.08 -2.09
N GLN A 89 9.22 9.33 -3.07
CA GLN A 89 9.97 8.80 -4.20
C GLN A 89 10.69 9.90 -5.02
N ARG A 90 10.15 11.13 -5.03
CA ARG A 90 10.67 12.26 -5.80
C ARG A 90 11.81 13.00 -5.09
N ILE A 91 12.00 12.76 -3.79
CA ILE A 91 13.02 13.41 -2.98
C ILE A 91 14.36 12.68 -3.14
N GLU A 92 15.46 13.42 -3.26
CA GLU A 92 16.77 12.81 -3.59
C GLU A 92 17.31 11.84 -2.53
N ILE A 93 17.04 12.13 -1.25
CA ILE A 93 17.56 11.36 -0.11
C ILE A 93 16.82 10.03 0.05
N PHE A 94 15.48 10.07 0.08
CA PHE A 94 14.64 8.90 0.35
C PHE A 94 14.20 8.17 -0.93
N GLY A 95 14.24 8.85 -2.08
CA GLY A 95 13.56 8.39 -3.28
C GLY A 95 14.02 7.03 -3.80
N LEU A 96 15.33 6.75 -3.75
CA LEU A 96 15.85 5.45 -4.18
C LEU A 96 15.31 4.30 -3.32
N HIS A 97 15.26 4.47 -2.00
CA HIS A 97 14.78 3.46 -1.07
C HIS A 97 13.28 3.18 -1.25
N VAL A 98 12.49 4.24 -1.42
CA VAL A 98 11.05 4.13 -1.69
C VAL A 98 10.79 3.41 -3.01
N VAL A 99 11.49 3.78 -4.10
CA VAL A 99 11.32 3.14 -5.41
C VAL A 99 11.67 1.65 -5.35
N MET A 100 12.77 1.28 -4.69
CA MET A 100 13.13 -0.13 -4.51
C MET A 100 12.06 -0.89 -3.72
N CYS A 101 11.56 -0.31 -2.62
CA CYS A 101 10.51 -0.93 -1.80
C CYS A 101 9.24 -1.19 -2.62
N LEU A 102 8.78 -0.23 -3.42
CA LEU A 102 7.61 -0.39 -4.27
C LEU A 102 7.81 -1.43 -5.39
N GLU A 103 9.03 -1.56 -5.93
CA GLU A 103 9.33 -2.59 -6.94
C GLU A 103 9.35 -3.99 -6.32
N VAL A 104 9.90 -4.14 -5.10
CA VAL A 104 9.84 -5.39 -4.32
C VAL A 104 8.40 -5.73 -3.92
N LEU A 105 7.59 -4.75 -3.54
CA LEU A 105 6.17 -4.96 -3.25
C LEU A 105 5.42 -5.45 -4.49
N ARG A 106 5.71 -4.89 -5.67
CA ARG A 106 5.09 -5.31 -6.93
C ARG A 106 5.44 -6.75 -7.29
N THR A 107 6.71 -7.13 -7.18
CA THR A 107 7.16 -8.50 -7.46
C THR A 107 6.60 -9.49 -6.45
N LEU A 108 6.46 -9.07 -5.18
CA LEU A 108 5.79 -9.85 -4.14
C LEU A 108 4.30 -10.08 -4.46
N ILE A 109 3.55 -9.04 -4.86
CA ILE A 109 2.14 -9.18 -5.25
C ILE A 109 1.99 -10.14 -6.43
N GLN A 110 2.84 -10.02 -7.46
CA GLN A 110 2.81 -10.92 -8.62
C GLN A 110 3.01 -12.38 -8.21
N ALA A 111 3.96 -12.64 -7.32
CA ALA A 111 4.19 -14.00 -6.84
C ALA A 111 3.04 -14.53 -5.99
N ILE A 112 2.47 -13.71 -5.09
CA ILE A 112 1.28 -14.08 -4.31
C ILE A 112 0.12 -14.43 -5.26
N CYS A 113 -0.07 -13.71 -6.36
CA CYS A 113 -1.09 -14.04 -7.37
C CYS A 113 -0.86 -15.43 -7.99
N ILE A 114 0.38 -15.79 -8.33
CA ILE A 114 0.71 -17.12 -8.88
C ILE A 114 0.40 -18.22 -7.85
N TYR A 115 0.84 -18.01 -6.61
CA TYR A 115 0.66 -18.99 -5.54
C TYR A 115 -0.75 -19.01 -4.94
N SER A 116 -1.62 -18.04 -5.29
CA SER A 116 -2.99 -17.92 -4.77
C SER A 116 -3.84 -19.18 -4.93
N ILE A 117 -3.57 -20.00 -5.95
CA ILE A 117 -4.24 -21.28 -6.19
C ILE A 117 -4.07 -22.21 -4.98
N LEU A 118 -2.88 -22.23 -4.35
CA LEU A 118 -2.63 -23.03 -3.16
C LEU A 118 -3.39 -22.49 -1.94
N PHE A 119 -3.42 -21.17 -1.75
CA PHE A 119 -4.21 -20.54 -0.69
C PHE A 119 -5.70 -20.86 -0.81
N ILE A 120 -6.23 -20.84 -2.04
CA ILE A 120 -7.62 -21.20 -2.31
C ILE A 120 -7.86 -22.69 -2.04
N ALA A 121 -6.97 -23.58 -2.49
CA ALA A 121 -7.11 -25.02 -2.28
C ALA A 121 -7.10 -25.40 -0.80
N PHE A 122 -6.12 -24.93 -0.03
CA PHE A 122 -6.05 -25.16 1.42
C PHE A 122 -7.19 -24.45 2.16
N GLY A 123 -7.52 -23.21 1.79
CA GLY A 123 -8.60 -22.44 2.42
C GLY A 123 -9.98 -23.11 2.24
N MET A 124 -10.27 -23.60 1.04
CA MET A 124 -11.50 -24.35 0.78
C MET A 124 -11.50 -25.72 1.47
N GLY A 125 -10.35 -26.40 1.56
CA GLY A 125 -10.24 -27.66 2.28
C GLY A 125 -10.48 -27.51 3.79
N PHE A 126 -9.83 -26.54 4.43
CA PHE A 126 -10.06 -26.24 5.85
C PHE A 126 -11.46 -25.69 6.12
N TYR A 127 -12.05 -24.95 5.18
CA TYR A 127 -13.47 -24.55 5.28
C TYR A 127 -14.39 -25.76 5.45
N VAL A 128 -14.19 -26.84 4.70
CA VAL A 128 -15.02 -28.04 4.77
C VAL A 128 -14.72 -28.85 6.03
N VAL A 129 -13.44 -29.03 6.34
CA VAL A 129 -12.97 -29.93 7.41
C VAL A 129 -13.16 -29.30 8.81
N MET A 130 -13.06 -27.98 8.93
CA MET A 130 -13.11 -27.24 10.20
C MET A 130 -14.34 -26.31 10.30
N ALA A 131 -15.41 -26.59 9.55
CA ALA A 131 -16.61 -25.74 9.49
C ALA A 131 -17.30 -25.49 10.85
N LYS A 132 -17.10 -26.40 11.82
CA LYS A 132 -17.76 -26.39 13.14
C LYS A 132 -16.85 -25.99 14.30
N GLU A 133 -15.62 -25.55 14.01
CA GLU A 133 -14.67 -25.13 15.05
C GLU A 133 -15.19 -23.90 15.83
N GLU A 134 -14.92 -23.86 17.14
CA GLU A 134 -15.39 -22.81 18.06
C GLU A 134 -14.82 -21.43 17.74
N SER A 135 -13.60 -21.37 17.19
CA SER A 135 -12.92 -20.11 16.83
C SER A 135 -13.63 -19.33 15.72
N HIS A 136 -14.61 -19.95 15.05
CA HIS A 136 -15.32 -19.42 13.87
C HIS A 136 -14.40 -18.96 12.73
N ALA A 137 -13.11 -19.31 12.77
CA ALA A 137 -12.11 -18.90 11.80
C ALA A 137 -12.40 -19.45 10.40
N HIS A 138 -13.07 -20.60 10.35
CA HIS A 138 -13.44 -21.30 9.12
C HIS A 138 -14.95 -21.25 8.80
N ARG A 139 -15.68 -20.26 9.34
CA ARG A 139 -17.15 -20.16 9.17
C ARG A 139 -17.59 -19.81 7.73
N SER A 140 -16.76 -19.09 6.98
CA SER A 140 -17.05 -18.75 5.58
C SER A 140 -15.85 -19.04 4.69
N PRO A 141 -16.05 -19.33 3.39
CA PRO A 141 -14.94 -19.60 2.46
C PRO A 141 -13.89 -18.46 2.43
N ALA A 142 -14.35 -17.21 2.46
CA ALA A 142 -13.48 -16.04 2.47
C ALA A 142 -12.65 -15.95 3.77
N LEU A 143 -13.27 -16.22 4.93
CA LEU A 143 -12.58 -16.25 6.21
C LEU A 143 -11.56 -17.39 6.27
N SER A 144 -11.87 -18.57 5.71
CA SER A 144 -10.93 -19.68 5.67
C SER A 144 -9.70 -19.39 4.81
N ILE A 145 -9.87 -18.75 3.65
CA ILE A 145 -8.75 -18.35 2.80
C ILE A 145 -7.90 -17.28 3.52
N LEU A 146 -8.54 -16.30 4.16
CA LEU A 146 -7.85 -15.31 4.99
C LEU A 146 -7.07 -15.98 6.12
N ARG A 147 -7.68 -16.95 6.81
CA ARG A 147 -7.09 -17.69 7.91
C ARG A 147 -5.86 -18.48 7.46
N VAL A 148 -5.92 -19.13 6.31
CA VAL A 148 -4.75 -19.79 5.70
C VAL A 148 -3.63 -18.80 5.42
N GLY A 149 -3.95 -17.58 4.96
CA GLY A 149 -2.97 -16.50 4.83
C GLY A 149 -2.33 -16.10 6.16
N MET A 150 -3.13 -16.02 7.23
CA MET A 150 -2.64 -15.72 8.59
C MET A 150 -1.77 -16.84 9.15
N MET A 151 -2.11 -18.11 8.90
CA MET A 151 -1.33 -19.29 9.34
C MET A 151 0.10 -19.32 8.80
N ILE A 152 0.39 -18.63 7.69
CA ILE A 152 1.77 -18.50 7.19
C ILE A 152 2.61 -17.59 8.09
N LEU A 153 1.99 -16.55 8.64
CA LEU A 153 2.64 -15.47 9.39
C LEU A 153 2.64 -15.73 10.90
N GLU A 154 1.64 -16.48 11.39
CA GLU A 154 1.41 -16.75 12.81
C GLU A 154 2.13 -18.05 13.22
N PRO A 155 3.16 -18.02 14.08
CA PRO A 155 3.89 -19.22 14.49
C PRO A 155 3.12 -20.09 15.49
N GLU A 156 2.16 -19.51 16.21
CA GLU A 156 1.37 -20.15 17.29
C GLU A 156 0.07 -20.78 16.76
N PHE A 157 -0.12 -20.86 15.44
CA PHE A 157 -1.35 -21.41 14.86
C PHE A 157 -1.61 -22.88 15.21
N MET A 158 -0.59 -23.59 15.69
CA MET A 158 -0.63 -25.00 16.05
C MET A 158 -1.55 -25.30 17.23
N ASP A 159 -1.74 -24.33 18.13
CA ASP A 159 -2.59 -24.52 19.30
C ASP A 159 -4.07 -24.69 18.89
N ASN A 160 -4.49 -24.05 17.79
CA ASN A 160 -5.83 -24.23 17.21
C ASN A 160 -6.08 -25.66 16.68
N PHE A 161 -5.03 -26.47 16.49
CA PHE A 161 -5.15 -27.85 16.06
C PHE A 161 -4.87 -28.83 17.21
N ASN A 162 -3.95 -28.49 18.10
CA ASN A 162 -3.58 -29.34 19.22
C ASN A 162 -4.71 -29.44 20.25
N GLU A 163 -5.25 -28.30 20.72
CA GLU A 163 -6.29 -28.32 21.75
C GLU A 163 -7.52 -29.14 21.30
N PRO A 164 -8.12 -28.90 20.12
CA PRO A 164 -9.30 -29.67 19.68
C PRO A 164 -8.99 -31.14 19.35
N PHE A 165 -7.72 -31.49 19.13
CA PHE A 165 -7.32 -32.88 18.90
C PHE A 165 -7.09 -33.64 20.22
N THR A 166 -6.74 -32.94 21.31
CA THR A 166 -6.43 -33.55 22.62
C THR A 166 -7.56 -33.47 23.64
N ASP A 167 -8.61 -32.69 23.39
CA ASP A 167 -9.72 -32.43 24.34
C ASP A 167 -10.69 -33.62 24.53
N ASP A 168 -10.42 -34.78 23.91
CA ASP A 168 -11.27 -35.99 23.91
C ASP A 168 -12.75 -35.78 23.48
N ASP A 169 -13.15 -34.56 23.10
CA ASP A 169 -14.48 -34.22 22.60
C ASP A 169 -14.57 -34.52 21.09
N PRO A 170 -15.40 -35.49 20.66
CA PRO A 170 -15.57 -35.80 19.25
C PRO A 170 -16.25 -34.68 18.43
N TYR A 171 -16.82 -33.65 19.08
CA TYR A 171 -17.54 -32.57 18.40
C TYR A 171 -16.67 -31.35 18.07
N THR A 172 -15.59 -31.10 18.80
CA THR A 172 -14.67 -29.97 18.56
C THR A 172 -13.90 -30.12 17.24
N LEU A 173 -13.38 -31.32 16.96
CA LEU A 173 -12.71 -31.65 15.69
C LEU A 173 -13.30 -32.91 15.03
N HIS A 174 -14.47 -32.74 14.39
CA HIS A 174 -15.22 -33.84 13.74
C HIS A 174 -14.37 -34.71 12.79
N PHE A 175 -13.40 -34.12 12.09
CA PHE A 175 -12.60 -34.80 11.05
C PHE A 175 -11.09 -34.82 11.39
N GLY A 176 -10.72 -35.10 12.65
CA GLY A 176 -9.35 -34.98 13.15
C GLY A 176 -8.23 -35.57 12.28
N ASN A 177 -8.39 -36.80 11.79
CA ASN A 177 -7.37 -37.44 10.93
C ASN A 177 -7.14 -36.70 9.62
N VAL A 178 -8.21 -36.21 8.98
CA VAL A 178 -8.12 -35.46 7.72
C VAL A 178 -7.57 -34.06 7.97
N SER A 179 -7.98 -33.42 9.06
CA SER A 179 -7.46 -32.12 9.50
C SER A 179 -5.94 -32.17 9.69
N ILE A 180 -5.43 -33.17 10.42
CA ILE A 180 -3.99 -33.33 10.66
C ILE A 180 -3.24 -33.65 9.36
N LEU A 181 -3.79 -34.49 8.50
CA LEU A 181 -3.16 -34.78 7.20
C LEU A 181 -3.06 -33.52 6.33
N MET A 182 -4.14 -32.74 6.25
CA MET A 182 -4.16 -31.46 5.55
C MET A 182 -3.19 -30.45 6.16
N LEU A 183 -3.11 -30.39 7.48
CA LEU A 183 -2.17 -29.56 8.22
C LEU A 183 -0.71 -29.96 7.95
N ALA A 184 -0.40 -31.25 7.94
CA ALA A 184 0.93 -31.75 7.62
C ALA A 184 1.34 -31.41 6.18
N MET A 185 0.41 -31.56 5.23
CA MET A 185 0.62 -31.15 3.84
C MET A 185 0.83 -29.64 3.74
N PHE A 186 0.03 -28.83 4.44
CA PHE A 186 0.19 -27.38 4.50
C PHE A 186 1.57 -27.00 5.06
N MET A 187 2.01 -27.60 6.16
CA MET A 187 3.34 -27.37 6.73
C MET A 187 4.49 -27.78 5.81
N LEU A 188 4.29 -28.73 4.90
CA LEU A 188 5.29 -29.10 3.90
C LEU A 188 5.33 -28.08 2.75
N PHE A 189 4.17 -27.75 2.17
CA PHE A 189 4.09 -26.91 0.97
C PHE A 189 4.37 -25.43 1.27
N THR A 190 3.91 -24.91 2.40
CA THR A 190 3.98 -23.47 2.72
C THR A 190 5.41 -22.96 2.88
N PRO A 191 6.32 -23.61 3.64
CA PRO A 191 7.71 -23.18 3.74
C PRO A 191 8.46 -23.32 2.42
N ILE A 192 8.19 -24.35 1.62
CA ILE A 192 8.80 -24.51 0.30
C ILE A 192 8.37 -23.37 -0.62
N MET A 193 7.08 -23.05 -0.64
CA MET A 193 6.53 -21.92 -1.39
C MET A 193 7.14 -20.58 -0.92
N LEU A 194 7.18 -20.36 0.39
CA LEU A 194 7.66 -19.11 0.99
C LEU A 194 9.17 -18.94 0.78
N MET A 195 9.97 -19.98 0.98
CA MET A 195 11.42 -19.92 0.77
C MET A 195 11.74 -19.72 -0.71
N ASN A 196 11.06 -20.42 -1.62
CA ASN A 196 11.27 -20.23 -3.06
C ASN A 196 10.88 -18.81 -3.51
N LEU A 197 9.81 -18.26 -2.91
CA LEU A 197 9.40 -16.88 -3.12
C LEU A 197 10.46 -15.90 -2.59
N LEU A 198 10.80 -15.96 -1.31
CA LEU A 198 11.68 -14.98 -0.66
C LEU A 198 13.12 -15.05 -1.19
N ILE A 199 13.66 -16.25 -1.40
CA ILE A 199 15.02 -16.44 -1.96
C ILE A 199 15.04 -16.02 -3.44
N GLY A 200 14.01 -16.38 -4.21
CA GLY A 200 13.87 -16.00 -5.62
C GLY A 200 13.70 -14.48 -5.81
N LEU A 201 13.03 -13.81 -4.87
CA LEU A 201 12.85 -12.35 -4.86
C LEU A 201 14.13 -11.63 -4.44
N ALA A 202 14.79 -12.11 -3.39
CA ALA A 202 15.89 -11.40 -2.74
C ALA A 202 17.25 -11.62 -3.39
N VAL A 203 17.60 -12.86 -3.75
CA VAL A 203 18.99 -13.21 -4.13
C VAL A 203 19.23 -13.05 -5.63
N GLY A 204 18.27 -13.41 -6.47
CA GLY A 204 18.43 -13.34 -7.93
C GLY A 204 18.26 -11.93 -8.51
N ASN A 205 17.48 -11.08 -7.85
CA ASN A 205 16.97 -9.86 -8.46
C ASN A 205 17.47 -8.56 -7.83
N ILE A 206 18.21 -8.58 -6.72
CA ILE A 206 18.56 -7.33 -6.01
C ILE A 206 19.36 -6.36 -6.89
N ASP A 207 20.36 -6.85 -7.63
CA ASP A 207 21.16 -6.00 -8.51
C ASP A 207 20.36 -5.45 -9.69
N ALA A 208 19.46 -6.26 -10.24
CA ALA A 208 18.55 -5.82 -11.30
C ALA A 208 17.58 -4.75 -10.78
N VAL A 209 16.95 -5.00 -9.62
CA VAL A 209 16.04 -4.07 -8.95
C VAL A 209 16.72 -2.75 -8.61
N ILE A 210 17.97 -2.77 -8.13
CA ILE A 210 18.73 -1.55 -7.84
C ILE A 210 18.97 -0.75 -9.13
N ARG A 211 19.40 -1.40 -10.22
CA ARG A 211 19.64 -0.72 -11.50
C ARG A 211 18.35 -0.13 -12.06
N ASP A 212 17.27 -0.90 -12.07
CA ASP A 212 15.97 -0.47 -12.56
C ASP A 212 15.40 0.67 -11.70
N ALA A 213 15.52 0.59 -10.38
CA ALA A 213 15.12 1.65 -9.47
C ALA A 213 15.89 2.96 -9.70
N ARG A 214 17.21 2.88 -9.96
CA ARG A 214 18.03 4.06 -10.29
C ARG A 214 17.58 4.71 -11.60
N LEU A 215 17.35 3.90 -12.64
CA LEU A 215 16.85 4.40 -13.93
C LEU A 215 15.47 5.03 -13.77
N LYS A 216 14.54 4.33 -13.12
CA LYS A 216 13.17 4.81 -12.87
C LYS A 216 13.15 6.10 -12.06
N ARG A 217 14.01 6.22 -11.05
CA ARG A 217 14.21 7.46 -10.30
C ARG A 217 14.71 8.60 -11.19
N LEU A 218 15.72 8.35 -12.02
CA LEU A 218 16.26 9.37 -12.92
C LEU A 218 15.20 9.82 -13.93
N THR A 219 14.46 8.89 -14.53
CA THR A 219 13.34 9.20 -15.43
C THR A 219 12.31 10.09 -14.75
N MET A 220 11.92 9.76 -13.51
CA MET A 220 10.95 10.56 -12.77
C MET A 220 11.45 11.96 -12.43
N GLN A 221 12.75 12.14 -12.17
CA GLN A 221 13.35 13.47 -12.01
C GLN A 221 13.31 14.26 -13.32
N VAL A 222 13.69 13.65 -14.43
CA VAL A 222 13.66 14.28 -15.76
C VAL A 222 12.23 14.66 -16.16
N GLU A 223 11.25 13.77 -15.94
CA GLU A 223 9.83 14.06 -16.19
C GLU A 223 9.32 15.19 -15.30
N LEU A 224 9.68 15.21 -14.01
CA LEU A 224 9.32 16.31 -13.12
C LEU A 224 9.88 17.65 -13.62
N HIS A 225 11.15 17.68 -14.03
CA HIS A 225 11.78 18.90 -14.56
C HIS A 225 11.13 19.34 -15.88
N ALA A 226 10.85 18.42 -16.80
CA ALA A 226 10.18 18.72 -18.06
C ALA A 226 8.75 19.22 -17.86
N ASP A 227 7.99 18.61 -16.94
CA ASP A 227 6.64 19.04 -16.58
C ASP A 227 6.65 20.43 -15.95
N LEU A 228 7.58 20.71 -15.04
CA LEU A 228 7.76 22.04 -14.45
C LEU A 228 8.13 23.07 -15.51
N GLU A 229 9.06 22.75 -16.41
CA GLU A 229 9.47 23.66 -17.49
C GLU A 229 8.30 23.97 -18.44
N SER A 230 7.46 22.98 -18.76
CA SER A 230 6.30 23.19 -19.63
C SER A 230 5.22 24.10 -19.01
N LYS A 231 5.11 24.12 -17.69
CA LYS A 231 4.09 24.87 -16.93
C LYS A 231 4.58 26.25 -16.48
N LEU A 232 5.89 26.48 -16.40
CA LEU A 232 6.46 27.75 -15.95
C LEU A 232 6.44 28.83 -17.05
N PRO A 233 6.22 30.11 -16.71
CA PRO A 233 6.28 31.20 -17.68
C PRO A 233 7.69 31.32 -18.29
N ARG A 234 7.78 31.52 -19.61
CA ARG A 234 9.06 31.66 -20.34
C ARG A 234 10.00 32.72 -19.73
N ARG A 235 9.46 33.81 -19.18
CA ARG A 235 10.23 34.86 -18.50
C ARG A 235 10.99 34.36 -17.28
N PHE A 236 10.40 33.42 -16.53
CA PHE A 236 11.04 32.84 -15.34
C PHE A 236 12.16 31.89 -15.74
N ILE A 237 11.91 31.02 -16.72
CA ILE A 237 12.90 30.07 -17.26
C ILE A 237 14.11 30.82 -17.82
N GLN A 238 13.89 31.84 -18.65
CA GLN A 238 14.98 32.65 -19.22
C GLN A 238 15.84 33.37 -18.16
N LYS A 239 15.24 33.73 -17.02
CA LYS A 239 15.96 34.39 -15.92
C LYS A 239 16.84 33.42 -15.12
N VAL A 240 16.39 32.16 -14.99
CA VAL A 240 17.05 31.14 -14.15
C VAL A 240 18.00 30.26 -14.95
N ASN A 241 17.73 30.04 -16.25
CA ASN A 241 18.50 29.13 -17.09
C ASN A 241 19.94 29.63 -17.30
N LYS A 242 20.91 28.78 -17.00
CA LYS A 242 22.35 29.03 -17.19
C LYS A 242 22.93 27.93 -18.09
N MET A 243 23.41 28.32 -19.27
CA MET A 243 23.93 27.37 -20.28
C MET A 243 25.30 26.77 -19.91
N ILE A 244 26.06 27.42 -19.02
CA ILE A 244 27.41 26.99 -18.65
C ILE A 244 27.54 27.02 -17.13
N TYR A 245 27.99 25.92 -16.55
CA TYR A 245 28.32 25.80 -15.13
C TYR A 245 29.81 25.48 -14.96
N ARG A 246 30.50 26.17 -14.06
CA ARG A 246 31.92 25.92 -13.72
C ARG A 246 31.99 25.16 -12.40
N ILE A 247 32.50 23.92 -12.44
CA ILE A 247 32.70 23.06 -11.27
C ILE A 247 34.13 23.25 -10.75
N TYR A 248 34.29 23.46 -9.45
CA TYR A 248 35.59 23.54 -8.77
C TYR A 248 35.78 22.33 -7.86
N PRO A 249 36.33 21.20 -8.36
CA PRO A 249 36.31 19.91 -7.66
C PRO A 249 37.10 19.86 -6.34
N ASN A 250 38.04 20.78 -6.12
CA ASN A 250 38.88 20.82 -4.93
C ASN A 250 38.55 21.96 -3.95
N ARG A 251 37.42 22.66 -4.13
CA ARG A 251 36.91 23.59 -3.11
C ARG A 251 36.02 22.80 -2.15
N LEU A 252 36.29 22.89 -0.85
CA LEU A 252 35.36 22.44 0.20
C LEU A 252 34.07 23.27 0.09
N VAL A 253 33.07 22.70 -0.55
CA VAL A 253 31.74 23.30 -0.66
C VAL A 253 31.00 23.00 0.64
N SER A 254 30.76 24.03 1.45
CA SER A 254 29.88 23.95 2.62
C SER A 254 28.50 23.43 2.17
N PHE A 255 27.99 22.43 2.89
CA PHE A 255 26.70 21.76 2.68
C PHE A 255 25.51 22.72 2.46
N LEU A 256 25.63 23.97 2.93
CA LEU A 256 24.61 25.02 2.79
C LEU A 256 24.47 25.65 1.40
N SER A 257 25.37 25.37 0.45
CA SER A 257 25.33 26.01 -0.89
C SER A 257 24.59 25.21 -1.97
N HIS A 258 24.07 24.02 -1.62
CA HIS A 258 23.29 23.16 -2.51
C HIS A 258 21.80 23.03 -2.10
N LEU A 259 21.35 23.72 -1.05
CA LEU A 259 19.94 23.95 -0.71
C LEU A 259 19.46 25.26 -1.35
#